data_AF-A0A9E6TR88-F1
#
_entry.id   AF-A0A9E6TR88-F1
#
_cell.length_a   1.000
_cell.length_b   1.000
_cell.length_c   1.000
_cell.angle_alpha   90.00
_cell.angle_beta   90.00
_cell.angle_gamma   90.00
#
_symmetry.space_group_name_H-M   'P 1'
#
loop_
_entity.id
_entity.type
_entity.pdbx_description
1 polymer ?
#
loop_
_entity_poly.entity_id
_entity_poly.type
_entity_poly.pdbx_seq_one_letter_code
_entity_poly.pdbx_strand_id
1 'polypeptide(L)'
;MHLLRMASVFSLCAAAWSVQAESLPVEVLSAVVKDQKIADADVLLQRNGEQNVVGKTNAQGQVTLQSSFPDDAGSLLIIKKSGYSNLVVKCPCKDMTYAISPVMQNLDGLRVVLTWGKTPADLDSHMIFPGNNIYFEQKQGADANLDVDDVDGYGPETITLQKKHYGESYVYAVHDFTNSENPGSRQLSNSQAKVFVYMGQSLVRTYYVPTNRSGNLWTVFRMTGNGDFQDINTFSGVNVHPANVLNEVSPLLDDKVAIAEVAVSSTAQADARALNVKGEAAYKAGDLEQSIALFRQAIDLNNSFGQAYSNLGLAYQKAGNTAEAIWANRKAVALASGNSANTVRASSYYNIARIYENAGQFSDALRHYELAKEQKANPVYDTAIERVKNR
;
A
#
# COMPACT_ATOMS: atom_id res chain seq x y z
N MET A 1 -36.40 71.51 21.48
CA MET A 1 -35.38 70.70 20.79
C MET A 1 -34.59 69.93 21.84
N HIS A 2 -35.10 68.77 22.28
CA HIS A 2 -34.37 67.73 23.01
C HIS A 2 -35.32 66.56 23.26
N LEU A 3 -35.03 65.40 22.68
CA LEU A 3 -35.61 64.11 23.08
C LEU A 3 -34.55 63.02 22.96
N LEU A 4 -34.52 62.21 24.01
CA LEU A 4 -33.52 61.22 24.41
C LEU A 4 -33.18 60.16 23.34
N ARG A 5 -31.90 59.80 23.25
CA ARG A 5 -31.43 58.55 22.62
C ARG A 5 -31.61 57.38 23.59
N MET A 6 -32.39 56.37 23.20
CA MET A 6 -32.33 55.03 23.79
C MET A 6 -31.17 54.26 23.14
N ALA A 7 -30.24 53.75 23.95
CA ALA A 7 -29.21 52.81 23.52
C ALA A 7 -29.67 51.39 23.85
N SER A 8 -29.89 50.58 22.82
CA SER A 8 -30.20 49.15 22.94
C SER A 8 -28.89 48.36 22.97
N VAL A 9 -28.58 47.75 24.11
CA VAL A 9 -27.44 46.83 24.25
C VAL A 9 -27.86 45.45 23.72
N PHE A 10 -27.36 45.06 22.55
CA PHE A 10 -27.45 43.68 22.07
C PHE A 10 -26.36 42.85 22.74
N SER A 11 -26.75 41.94 23.62
CA SER A 11 -25.85 40.94 24.19
C SER A 11 -25.63 39.83 23.16
N LEU A 12 -24.43 39.74 22.61
CA LEU A 12 -24.03 38.69 21.69
C LEU A 12 -23.74 37.42 22.51
N CYS A 13 -24.69 36.47 22.51
CA CYS A 13 -24.48 35.17 23.13
C CYS A 13 -23.64 34.31 22.16
N ALA A 14 -22.33 34.26 22.37
CA ALA A 14 -21.46 33.33 21.66
C ALA A 14 -21.75 31.91 22.17
N ALA A 15 -22.48 31.12 21.39
CA ALA A 15 -22.63 29.69 21.63
C ALA A 15 -21.26 29.04 21.48
N ALA A 16 -20.62 28.68 22.60
CA ALA A 16 -19.46 27.81 22.60
C ALA A 16 -19.94 26.41 22.21
N TRP A 17 -19.68 26.00 20.98
CA TRP A 17 -19.88 24.61 20.56
C TRP A 17 -18.83 23.78 21.31
N SER A 18 -19.26 23.07 22.34
CA SER A 18 -18.41 22.05 22.97
C SER A 18 -18.19 20.95 21.93
N VAL A 19 -16.98 20.84 21.41
CA VAL A 19 -16.58 19.68 20.61
C VAL A 19 -16.63 18.48 21.55
N GLN A 20 -17.61 17.60 21.36
CA GLN A 20 -17.73 16.41 22.19
C GLN A 20 -16.53 15.50 21.90
N ALA A 21 -15.93 14.95 22.96
CA ALA A 21 -14.89 13.95 22.83
C ALA A 21 -15.45 12.73 22.08
N GLU A 22 -14.77 12.33 21.01
CA GLU A 22 -15.09 11.13 20.26
C GLU A 22 -14.28 9.95 20.80
N SER A 23 -14.96 8.84 21.05
CA SER A 23 -14.34 7.60 21.51
C SER A 23 -14.15 6.65 20.33
N LEU A 24 -12.90 6.30 20.06
CA LEU A 24 -12.51 5.39 18.99
C LEU A 24 -11.96 4.08 19.58
N PRO A 25 -12.78 3.02 19.69
CA PRO A 25 -12.28 1.68 19.99
C PRO A 25 -11.49 1.15 18.79
N VAL A 26 -10.30 0.60 19.04
CA VAL A 26 -9.43 -0.02 18.04
C VAL A 26 -9.03 -1.41 18.52
N GLU A 27 -9.22 -2.39 17.66
CA GLU A 27 -8.70 -3.75 17.85
C GLU A 27 -7.58 -4.03 16.85
N VAL A 28 -6.50 -4.62 17.36
CA VAL A 28 -5.28 -4.93 16.59
C VAL A 28 -5.01 -6.43 16.59
N LEU A 29 -4.99 -7.01 15.40
CA LEU A 29 -4.76 -8.42 15.12
C LEU A 29 -3.43 -8.67 14.40
N SER A 30 -2.99 -9.92 14.45
CA SER A 30 -1.94 -10.43 13.57
C SER A 30 -2.49 -10.60 12.16
N ALA A 31 -1.75 -10.12 11.16
CA ALA A 31 -2.11 -10.39 9.77
C ALA A 31 -1.80 -11.83 9.31
N VAL A 32 -1.09 -12.63 10.11
CA VAL A 32 -0.62 -13.97 9.66
C VAL A 32 -1.05 -15.12 10.56
N VAL A 33 -1.73 -14.82 11.66
CA VAL A 33 -2.28 -15.84 12.57
C VAL A 33 -3.69 -15.43 12.90
N LYS A 34 -4.66 -16.26 12.47
CA LYS A 34 -6.09 -16.01 12.68
C LYS A 34 -6.38 -15.76 14.16
N ASP A 35 -7.16 -14.70 14.43
CA ASP A 35 -7.60 -14.24 15.75
C ASP A 35 -6.52 -13.87 16.77
N GLN A 36 -5.23 -13.90 16.39
CA GLN A 36 -4.15 -13.57 17.31
C GLN A 36 -4.18 -12.08 17.64
N LYS A 37 -4.52 -11.77 18.89
CA LYS A 37 -4.52 -10.41 19.44
C LYS A 37 -3.10 -9.88 19.60
N ILE A 38 -2.90 -8.61 19.28
CA ILE A 38 -1.59 -7.95 19.40
C ILE A 38 -1.59 -6.98 20.57
N ALA A 39 -1.02 -7.43 21.70
CA ALA A 39 -0.79 -6.59 22.87
C ALA A 39 0.38 -5.62 22.69
N ASP A 40 0.42 -4.56 23.49
CA ASP A 40 1.52 -3.58 23.55
C ASP A 40 1.88 -2.94 22.20
N ALA A 41 0.93 -2.80 21.28
CA ALA A 41 1.07 -1.98 20.10
C ALA A 41 0.77 -0.52 20.44
N ASP A 42 1.63 0.40 20.00
CA ASP A 42 1.37 1.82 20.06
C ASP A 42 0.35 2.19 18.98
N VAL A 43 -0.77 2.77 19.39
CA VAL A 43 -1.85 3.24 18.50
C VAL A 43 -1.96 4.75 18.63
N LEU A 44 -1.73 5.45 17.53
CA LEU A 44 -1.75 6.91 17.48
C LEU A 44 -2.85 7.36 16.53
N LEU A 45 -3.65 8.33 16.96
CA LEU A 45 -4.58 9.06 16.12
C LEU A 45 -4.06 10.50 15.97
N GLN A 46 -3.88 10.94 14.73
CA GLN A 46 -3.30 12.24 14.40
C GLN A 46 -4.22 13.02 13.46
N ARG A 47 -4.26 14.34 13.63
CA ARG A 47 -4.88 15.28 12.70
C ARG A 47 -4.00 16.53 12.60
N ASN A 48 -3.87 17.07 11.39
CA ASN A 48 -3.02 18.25 11.19
C ASN A 48 -3.52 19.43 12.03
N GLY A 49 -2.64 20.03 12.84
CA GLY A 49 -2.97 21.15 13.72
C GLY A 49 -3.54 20.76 15.09
N GLU A 50 -3.81 19.47 15.32
CA GLU A 50 -4.35 18.96 16.59
C GLU A 50 -3.28 18.24 17.43
N GLN A 51 -3.56 18.06 18.72
CA GLN A 51 -2.73 17.21 19.57
C GLN A 51 -2.94 15.74 19.24
N ASN A 52 -1.83 15.00 19.13
CA ASN A 52 -1.89 13.56 18.89
C ASN A 52 -2.54 12.84 20.07
N VAL A 53 -3.43 11.90 19.78
CA VAL A 53 -3.97 10.96 20.77
C VAL A 53 -3.17 9.67 20.67
N VAL A 54 -2.70 9.15 21.81
CA VAL A 54 -1.87 7.94 21.85
C VAL A 54 -2.44 6.99 22.89
N GLY A 55 -2.47 5.70 22.55
CA GLY A 55 -2.79 4.63 23.47
C GLY A 55 -1.97 3.38 23.15
N LYS A 56 -2.07 2.39 24.04
CA LYS A 56 -1.46 1.07 23.86
C LYS A 56 -2.51 -0.02 23.95
N THR A 57 -2.39 -1.03 23.10
CA THR A 57 -3.27 -2.19 23.17
C THR A 57 -3.02 -3.02 24.44
N ASN A 58 -4.09 -3.48 25.06
CA ASN A 58 -4.05 -4.40 26.19
C ASN A 58 -3.75 -5.85 25.74
N ALA A 59 -3.79 -6.82 26.65
CA ALA A 59 -3.58 -8.24 26.35
C ALA A 59 -4.58 -8.83 25.33
N GLN A 60 -5.73 -8.19 25.16
CA GLN A 60 -6.77 -8.55 24.20
C GLN A 60 -6.59 -7.82 22.85
N GLY A 61 -5.49 -7.09 22.66
CA GLY A 61 -5.23 -6.34 21.42
C GLY A 61 -6.10 -5.10 21.27
N GLN A 62 -6.71 -4.61 22.34
CA GLN A 62 -7.70 -3.54 22.30
C GLN A 62 -7.20 -2.27 22.97
N VAL A 63 -7.59 -1.12 22.41
CA VAL A 63 -7.40 0.20 23.00
C VAL A 63 -8.60 1.08 22.67
N THR A 64 -8.92 2.04 23.53
CA THR A 64 -9.91 3.07 23.22
C THR A 64 -9.25 4.43 23.28
N LEU A 65 -9.22 5.13 22.15
CA LEU A 65 -8.68 6.47 22.04
C LEU A 65 -9.80 7.49 22.27
N GLN A 66 -9.52 8.53 23.03
CA GLN A 66 -10.43 9.66 23.25
C GLN A 66 -9.87 10.87 22.51
N SER A 67 -10.54 11.32 21.46
CA SER A 67 -10.11 12.46 20.64
C SER A 67 -11.05 13.66 20.82
N SER A 68 -10.48 14.85 20.70
CA SER A 68 -11.24 16.10 20.62
C SER A 68 -11.57 16.50 19.18
N PHE A 69 -11.27 15.63 18.21
CA PHE A 69 -11.45 15.87 16.79
C PHE A 69 -12.07 14.63 16.12
N PRO A 70 -12.77 14.80 15.00
CA PRO A 70 -13.55 13.74 14.39
C PRO A 70 -12.71 12.63 13.74
N ASP A 71 -13.24 11.41 13.75
CA ASP A 71 -12.78 10.26 12.97
C ASP A 71 -13.20 10.37 11.49
N ASP A 72 -12.48 11.17 10.70
CA ASP A 72 -12.79 11.43 9.28
C ASP A 72 -11.53 11.36 8.39
N ALA A 73 -11.67 11.66 7.09
CA ALA A 73 -10.58 11.61 6.11
C ALA A 73 -9.40 12.55 6.39
N GLY A 74 -9.55 13.52 7.30
CA GLY A 74 -8.49 14.39 7.79
C GLY A 74 -7.67 13.79 8.95
N SER A 75 -8.12 12.66 9.49
CA SER A 75 -7.48 11.94 10.59
C SER A 75 -6.70 10.71 10.09
N LEU A 76 -5.58 10.43 10.74
CA LEU A 76 -4.69 9.30 10.47
C LEU A 76 -4.59 8.41 11.70
N LEU A 77 -4.87 7.12 11.53
CA LEU A 77 -4.54 6.09 12.51
C LEU A 77 -3.19 5.48 12.15
N ILE A 78 -2.29 5.40 13.13
CA ILE A 78 -0.95 4.82 13.00
C ILE A 78 -0.80 3.74 14.05
N ILE A 79 -0.42 2.53 13.63
CA ILE A 79 -0.16 1.40 14.54
C ILE A 79 1.29 0.98 14.39
N LYS A 80 2.00 0.92 15.53
CA LYS A 80 3.41 0.54 15.59
C LYS A 80 3.63 -0.57 16.61
N LYS A 81 4.44 -1.54 16.24
CA LYS A 81 4.93 -2.57 17.15
C LYS A 81 6.29 -3.07 16.65
N SER A 82 7.25 -3.22 17.56
CA SER A 82 8.56 -3.79 17.20
C SER A 82 8.40 -5.18 16.58
N GLY A 83 9.09 -5.44 15.47
CA GLY A 83 8.96 -6.67 14.68
C GLY A 83 7.81 -6.68 13.67
N TYR A 84 7.02 -5.60 13.60
CA TYR A 84 5.91 -5.44 12.65
C TYR A 84 6.13 -4.22 11.76
N SER A 85 5.61 -4.30 10.54
CA SER A 85 5.51 -3.17 9.63
C SER A 85 4.53 -2.14 10.19
N ASN A 86 4.91 -0.87 10.14
CA ASN A 86 4.02 0.21 10.59
C ASN A 86 2.78 0.29 9.69
N LEU A 87 1.60 0.31 10.29
CA LEU A 87 0.35 0.63 9.60
C LEU A 87 0.10 2.12 9.69
N VAL A 88 -0.25 2.75 8.56
CA VAL A 88 -0.73 4.13 8.50
C VAL A 88 -1.96 4.14 7.61
N VAL A 89 -3.09 4.64 8.13
CA VAL A 89 -4.37 4.60 7.43
C VAL A 89 -5.16 5.88 7.65
N LYS A 90 -5.81 6.37 6.60
CA LYS A 90 -6.77 7.48 6.68
C LYS A 90 -8.10 6.94 7.19
N CYS A 91 -8.70 7.70 8.09
CA CYS A 91 -10.00 7.38 8.64
C CYS A 91 -11.14 7.76 7.66
N PRO A 92 -12.39 7.28 7.85
CA PRO A 92 -12.95 6.70 9.07
C PRO A 92 -12.30 5.37 9.47
N CYS A 93 -12.04 5.25 10.78
CA CYS A 93 -11.38 4.13 11.42
C CYS A 93 -12.28 3.41 12.44
N LYS A 94 -13.39 4.03 12.82
CA LYS A 94 -14.41 3.47 13.68
C LYS A 94 -15.08 2.25 13.04
N ASP A 95 -15.46 1.30 13.88
CA ASP A 95 -16.13 0.05 13.48
C ASP A 95 -15.30 -0.78 12.48
N MET A 96 -13.97 -0.78 12.67
CA MET A 96 -13.01 -1.54 11.88
C MET A 96 -12.07 -2.33 12.78
N THR A 97 -11.59 -3.48 12.30
CA THR A 97 -10.50 -4.24 12.90
C THR A 97 -9.25 -4.13 12.04
N TYR A 98 -8.10 -3.86 12.65
CA TYR A 98 -6.85 -3.68 11.91
C TYR A 98 -5.88 -4.82 12.20
N ALA A 99 -5.31 -5.39 11.13
CA ALA A 99 -4.28 -6.40 11.25
C ALA A 99 -2.92 -5.85 10.80
N ILE A 100 -1.90 -6.07 11.63
CA ILE A 100 -0.53 -5.63 11.33
C ILE A 100 0.34 -6.81 10.89
N SER A 101 1.15 -6.53 9.87
CA SER A 101 2.05 -7.48 9.23
C SER A 101 3.36 -7.58 10.00
N PRO A 102 3.83 -8.78 10.41
CA PRO A 102 5.23 -8.95 10.82
C PRO A 102 6.19 -8.55 9.68
N VAL A 103 7.35 -8.00 10.02
CA VAL A 103 8.37 -7.61 9.03
C VAL A 103 8.73 -8.81 8.16
N MET A 104 8.58 -8.64 6.84
CA MET A 104 8.88 -9.67 5.86
C MET A 104 10.38 -9.74 5.59
N GLN A 105 10.92 -10.96 5.53
CA GLN A 105 12.35 -11.20 5.30
C GLN A 105 12.70 -11.44 3.82
N ASN A 106 11.71 -11.81 3.00
CA ASN A 106 11.93 -12.07 1.59
C ASN A 106 12.10 -10.77 0.80
N LEU A 107 13.06 -10.75 -0.13
CA LEU A 107 13.34 -9.60 -0.99
C LEU A 107 12.22 -9.29 -2.00
N ASP A 108 11.51 -10.34 -2.42
CA ASP A 108 10.51 -10.28 -3.48
C ASP A 108 9.17 -10.88 -3.05
N GLY A 109 8.90 -10.79 -1.74
CA GLY A 109 7.64 -11.19 -1.14
C GLY A 109 6.67 -10.01 -1.01
N LEU A 110 5.38 -10.33 -0.97
CA LEU A 110 4.28 -9.39 -0.83
C LEU A 110 3.30 -9.89 0.22
N ARG A 111 2.80 -9.02 1.08
CA ARG A 111 1.63 -9.34 1.93
C ARG A 111 0.52 -8.35 1.66
N VAL A 112 -0.67 -8.87 1.38
CA VAL A 112 -1.87 -8.08 1.13
C VAL A 112 -2.86 -8.37 2.25
N VAL A 113 -3.25 -7.34 3.00
CA VAL A 113 -4.18 -7.41 4.12
C VAL A 113 -5.44 -6.64 3.77
N LEU A 114 -6.55 -7.34 3.65
CA LEU A 114 -7.89 -6.78 3.52
C LEU A 114 -8.51 -6.63 4.91
N THR A 115 -9.13 -5.47 5.15
CA THR A 115 -10.00 -5.21 6.31
C THR A 115 -11.28 -4.56 5.81
N TRP A 116 -12.40 -4.78 6.48
CA TRP A 116 -13.68 -4.15 6.19
C TRP A 116 -14.48 -3.93 7.47
N GLY A 117 -15.58 -3.18 7.37
CA GLY A 117 -16.51 -3.00 8.46
C GLY A 117 -17.41 -4.22 8.67
N LYS A 118 -18.45 -4.07 9.48
CA LYS A 118 -19.39 -5.17 9.79
C LYS A 118 -20.13 -5.75 8.59
N THR A 119 -20.41 -4.92 7.58
CA THR A 119 -21.29 -5.25 6.45
C THR A 119 -20.58 -4.92 5.14
N PRO A 120 -20.54 -5.84 4.15
CA PRO A 120 -21.06 -7.21 4.19
C PRO A 120 -20.29 -8.08 5.20
N ALA A 121 -20.86 -9.23 5.57
CA ALA A 121 -20.25 -10.10 6.56
C ALA A 121 -18.94 -10.71 6.04
N ASP A 122 -18.93 -11.06 4.77
CA ASP A 122 -17.89 -11.87 4.15
C ASP A 122 -17.41 -11.25 2.83
N LEU A 123 -16.13 -10.88 2.79
CA LEU A 123 -15.41 -10.35 1.64
C LEU A 123 -14.19 -11.23 1.36
N ASP A 124 -14.18 -11.86 0.19
CA ASP A 124 -13.12 -12.76 -0.25
C ASP A 124 -11.99 -12.02 -0.97
N SER A 125 -10.77 -12.33 -0.61
CA SER A 125 -9.52 -11.94 -1.26
C SER A 125 -9.18 -12.95 -2.31
N HIS A 126 -8.84 -12.43 -3.49
CA HIS A 126 -8.37 -13.22 -4.61
C HIS A 126 -7.00 -12.73 -5.03
N MET A 127 -6.01 -13.63 -5.04
CA MET A 127 -4.73 -13.42 -5.71
C MET A 127 -4.65 -14.31 -6.94
N ILE A 128 -4.77 -13.69 -8.11
CA ILE A 128 -4.82 -14.37 -9.40
C ILE A 128 -3.47 -14.24 -10.10
N PHE A 129 -2.96 -15.34 -10.64
CA PHE A 129 -1.74 -15.41 -11.46
C PHE A 129 -1.86 -16.57 -12.47
N PRO A 130 -0.95 -16.74 -13.44
CA PRO A 130 -1.13 -17.71 -14.52
C PRO A 130 -1.53 -19.11 -14.03
N GLY A 131 -2.74 -19.53 -14.39
CA GLY A 131 -3.31 -20.85 -14.05
C GLY A 131 -3.74 -21.04 -12.59
N ASN A 132 -3.75 -19.99 -11.76
CA ASN A 132 -3.98 -20.11 -10.31
C ASN A 132 -4.82 -18.96 -9.74
N ASN A 133 -5.52 -19.25 -8.63
CA ASN A 133 -6.27 -18.29 -7.82
C ASN A 133 -6.15 -18.71 -6.35
N ILE A 134 -5.62 -17.84 -5.49
CA ILE A 134 -5.60 -18.06 -4.04
C ILE A 134 -6.77 -17.32 -3.43
N TYR A 135 -7.66 -18.09 -2.79
CA TYR A 135 -8.92 -17.65 -2.17
C TYR A 135 -9.42 -18.72 -1.18
N PHE A 136 -10.57 -18.54 -0.54
CA PHE A 136 -11.02 -19.40 0.57
C PHE A 136 -11.09 -20.91 0.26
N GLU A 137 -11.43 -21.35 -0.97
CA GLU A 137 -11.42 -22.80 -1.30
C GLU A 137 -10.03 -23.31 -1.68
N GLN A 138 -9.18 -22.45 -2.24
CA GLN A 138 -7.81 -22.76 -2.64
C GLN A 138 -6.82 -21.89 -1.87
N LYS A 139 -6.68 -22.18 -0.57
CA LYS A 139 -5.89 -21.36 0.38
C LYS A 139 -4.38 -21.47 0.20
N GLN A 140 -3.89 -22.53 -0.45
CA GLN A 140 -2.46 -22.82 -0.55
C GLN A 140 -2.03 -22.93 -2.01
N GLY A 141 -0.88 -22.32 -2.31
CA GLY A 141 -0.16 -22.40 -3.57
C GLY A 141 1.33 -22.54 -3.34
N ALA A 142 2.12 -22.69 -4.41
CA ALA A 142 3.56 -22.91 -4.31
C ALA A 142 4.29 -21.79 -3.54
N ASP A 143 3.96 -20.53 -3.88
CA ASP A 143 4.59 -19.34 -3.31
C ASP A 143 3.55 -18.34 -2.79
N ALA A 144 2.26 -18.69 -2.71
CA ALA A 144 1.19 -17.81 -2.26
C ALA A 144 0.19 -18.54 -1.38
N ASN A 145 -0.16 -17.97 -0.22
CA ASN A 145 -1.11 -18.56 0.72
C ASN A 145 -2.10 -17.51 1.25
N LEU A 146 -3.34 -17.94 1.51
CA LEU A 146 -4.31 -17.23 2.34
C LEU A 146 -4.02 -17.56 3.80
N ASP A 147 -3.28 -16.68 4.49
CA ASP A 147 -2.81 -16.87 5.87
C ASP A 147 -3.94 -16.72 6.89
N VAL A 148 -4.83 -15.77 6.64
CA VAL A 148 -5.99 -15.47 7.48
C VAL A 148 -7.20 -15.32 6.57
N ASP A 149 -8.27 -15.99 6.98
CA ASP A 149 -9.54 -16.13 6.29
C ASP A 149 -10.64 -15.92 7.33
N ASP A 150 -11.33 -14.78 7.26
CA ASP A 150 -12.39 -14.39 8.19
C ASP A 150 -13.73 -14.35 7.46
N VAL A 151 -14.72 -15.05 8.03
CA VAL A 151 -16.02 -15.31 7.40
C VAL A 151 -17.19 -14.66 8.15
N ASP A 152 -16.94 -14.03 9.31
CA ASP A 152 -17.99 -13.63 10.27
C ASP A 152 -18.03 -12.11 10.54
N GLY A 153 -17.29 -11.30 9.77
CA GLY A 153 -17.35 -9.84 9.74
C GLY A 153 -16.16 -9.13 10.40
N TYR A 154 -15.91 -7.89 9.94
CA TYR A 154 -14.76 -7.01 10.29
C TYR A 154 -13.38 -7.42 9.74
N GLY A 155 -13.27 -8.58 9.10
CA GLY A 155 -11.99 -9.10 8.63
C GLY A 155 -10.99 -9.34 9.77
N PRO A 156 -9.69 -9.53 9.47
CA PRO A 156 -9.05 -9.35 8.17
C PRO A 156 -9.10 -10.62 7.30
N GLU A 157 -8.80 -10.43 6.02
CA GLU A 157 -8.20 -11.50 5.24
C GLU A 157 -6.79 -11.13 4.85
N THR A 158 -5.90 -12.12 4.76
CA THR A 158 -4.51 -11.86 4.40
C THR A 158 -3.96 -12.90 3.45
N ILE A 159 -3.42 -12.43 2.33
CA ILE A 159 -2.64 -13.24 1.40
C ILE A 159 -1.16 -12.87 1.50
N THR A 160 -0.28 -13.84 1.73
CA THR A 160 1.17 -13.69 1.57
C THR A 160 1.66 -14.41 0.32
N LEU A 161 2.27 -13.65 -0.59
CA LEU A 161 3.15 -14.16 -1.65
C LEU A 161 4.59 -14.18 -1.10
N GLN A 162 5.15 -15.37 -0.91
CA GLN A 162 6.51 -15.57 -0.41
C GLN A 162 7.56 -15.10 -1.41
N LYS A 163 7.36 -15.42 -2.69
CA LYS A 163 8.24 -15.03 -3.78
C LYS A 163 7.43 -14.77 -5.06
N LYS A 164 7.69 -13.62 -5.70
CA LYS A 164 7.22 -13.37 -7.07
C LYS A 164 7.99 -14.21 -8.08
N HIS A 165 7.27 -14.84 -9.01
CA HIS A 165 7.89 -15.48 -10.17
C HIS A 165 8.21 -14.43 -11.25
N TYR A 166 9.41 -14.51 -11.81
CA TYR A 166 9.83 -13.59 -12.86
C TYR A 166 8.99 -13.77 -14.13
N GLY A 167 8.53 -12.67 -14.71
CA GLY A 167 7.71 -12.69 -15.92
C GLY A 167 6.22 -12.97 -15.69
N GLU A 168 5.82 -13.40 -14.49
CA GLU A 168 4.41 -13.61 -14.14
C GLU A 168 3.77 -12.33 -13.60
N SER A 169 2.55 -12.07 -14.04
CA SER A 169 1.72 -10.98 -13.53
C SER A 169 0.73 -11.50 -12.50
N TYR A 170 0.40 -10.65 -11.53
CA TYR A 170 -0.49 -10.97 -10.42
C TYR A 170 -1.57 -9.91 -10.35
N VAL A 171 -2.81 -10.30 -10.10
CA VAL A 171 -3.94 -9.39 -9.90
C VAL A 171 -4.55 -9.69 -8.55
N TYR A 172 -4.76 -8.65 -7.76
CA TYR A 172 -5.49 -8.75 -6.50
C TYR A 172 -6.89 -8.15 -6.67
N ALA A 173 -7.90 -8.92 -6.27
CA ALA A 173 -9.29 -8.50 -6.28
C ALA A 173 -9.98 -8.90 -4.97
N VAL A 174 -11.06 -8.18 -4.66
CA VAL A 174 -11.93 -8.44 -3.51
C VAL A 174 -13.33 -8.72 -4.03
N HIS A 175 -13.92 -9.84 -3.66
CA HIS A 175 -15.25 -10.24 -4.06
C HIS A 175 -16.19 -10.26 -2.85
N ASP A 176 -17.39 -9.68 -3.00
CA ASP A 176 -18.42 -9.69 -1.98
C ASP A 176 -19.17 -11.02 -2.01
N PHE A 177 -18.66 -12.00 -1.27
CA PHE A 177 -19.24 -13.34 -1.20
C PHE A 177 -20.68 -13.31 -0.69
N THR A 178 -20.92 -12.49 0.33
CA THR A 178 -22.25 -12.27 0.93
C THR A 178 -23.28 -11.84 -0.12
N ASN A 179 -22.87 -11.13 -1.17
CA ASN A 179 -23.73 -10.67 -2.26
C ASN A 179 -23.29 -11.18 -3.64
N SER A 180 -22.72 -12.38 -3.70
CA SER A 180 -22.23 -13.02 -4.93
C SER A 180 -23.30 -13.14 -6.03
N GLU A 181 -24.57 -13.36 -5.67
CA GLU A 181 -25.69 -13.44 -6.62
C GLU A 181 -26.31 -12.08 -6.99
N ASN A 182 -25.81 -10.97 -6.42
CA ASN A 182 -26.33 -9.62 -6.64
C ASN A 182 -25.25 -8.70 -7.24
N PRO A 183 -25.00 -8.76 -8.57
CA PRO A 183 -24.02 -7.90 -9.25
C PRO A 183 -24.36 -6.40 -9.18
N GLY A 184 -25.60 -6.06 -8.80
CA GLY A 184 -26.05 -4.68 -8.58
C GLY A 184 -25.88 -4.19 -7.14
N SER A 185 -25.31 -5.01 -6.24
CA SER A 185 -25.15 -4.64 -4.83
C SER A 185 -24.25 -3.41 -4.67
N ARG A 186 -24.47 -2.67 -3.58
CA ARG A 186 -23.58 -1.59 -3.13
C ARG A 186 -22.90 -1.93 -1.81
N GLN A 187 -23.09 -3.13 -1.26
CA GLN A 187 -22.55 -3.47 0.05
C GLN A 187 -21.02 -3.44 0.05
N LEU A 188 -20.36 -4.00 -0.98
CA LEU A 188 -18.93 -3.83 -1.16
C LEU A 188 -18.46 -2.36 -1.11
N SER A 189 -19.13 -1.43 -1.80
CA SER A 189 -18.75 -0.01 -1.75
C SER A 189 -19.06 0.70 -0.43
N ASN A 190 -20.00 0.16 0.35
CA ASN A 190 -20.36 0.64 1.68
C ASN A 190 -19.55 -0.01 2.81
N SER A 191 -18.73 -1.01 2.49
CA SER A 191 -18.00 -1.84 3.45
C SER A 191 -16.91 -1.11 4.22
N GLN A 192 -16.51 0.08 3.76
CA GLN A 192 -15.32 0.78 4.23
C GLN A 192 -14.03 -0.03 4.08
N ALA A 193 -14.03 -1.03 3.19
CA ALA A 193 -12.90 -1.92 2.98
C ALA A 193 -11.62 -1.16 2.61
N LYS A 194 -10.51 -1.65 3.15
CA LYS A 194 -9.17 -1.11 2.92
C LYS A 194 -8.24 -2.28 2.65
N VAL A 195 -7.37 -2.11 1.65
CA VAL A 195 -6.35 -3.09 1.29
C VAL A 195 -4.99 -2.49 1.55
N PHE A 196 -4.21 -3.15 2.40
CA PHE A 196 -2.86 -2.76 2.76
C PHE A 196 -1.86 -3.70 2.10
N VAL A 197 -0.89 -3.14 1.40
CA VAL A 197 0.13 -3.91 0.69
C VAL A 197 1.49 -3.64 1.32
N TYR A 198 2.10 -4.69 1.85
CA TYR A 198 3.39 -4.65 2.53
C TYR A 198 4.48 -5.32 1.71
N MET A 199 5.67 -4.72 1.72
CA MET A 199 6.92 -5.33 1.23
C MET A 199 8.05 -5.00 2.20
N GLY A 200 8.83 -6.02 2.58
CA GLY A 200 9.82 -5.88 3.64
C GLY A 200 9.18 -5.42 4.95
N GLN A 201 9.57 -4.24 5.42
CA GLN A 201 9.06 -3.62 6.65
C GLN A 201 8.09 -2.46 6.39
N SER A 202 7.75 -2.18 5.12
CA SER A 202 7.02 -0.98 4.73
C SER A 202 5.65 -1.29 4.15
N LEU A 203 4.67 -0.46 4.53
CA LEU A 203 3.40 -0.30 3.83
C LEU A 203 3.65 0.52 2.55
N VAL A 204 3.57 -0.13 1.39
CA VAL A 204 3.92 0.46 0.08
C VAL A 204 2.71 0.96 -0.70
N ARG A 205 1.52 0.41 -0.45
CA ARG A 205 0.24 0.87 -0.99
C ARG A 205 -0.87 0.69 0.04
N THR A 206 -1.81 1.63 0.02
CA THR A 206 -3.10 1.51 0.70
C THR A 206 -4.19 1.85 -0.30
N TYR A 207 -5.11 0.94 -0.52
CA TYR A 207 -6.30 1.16 -1.34
C TYR A 207 -7.52 1.27 -0.45
N TYR A 208 -8.38 2.24 -0.77
CA TYR A 208 -9.67 2.43 -0.11
C TYR A 208 -10.74 2.04 -1.11
N VAL A 209 -11.73 1.26 -0.67
CA VAL A 209 -12.82 0.85 -1.53
C VAL A 209 -13.53 2.09 -2.12
N PRO A 210 -13.67 2.17 -3.45
CA PRO A 210 -14.48 3.21 -4.09
C PRO A 210 -15.91 3.26 -3.55
N THR A 211 -16.34 4.42 -3.05
CA THR A 211 -17.68 4.62 -2.48
C THR A 211 -18.74 4.91 -3.55
N ASN A 212 -20.02 4.66 -3.24
CA ASN A 212 -21.16 4.93 -4.12
C ASN A 212 -21.02 4.22 -5.49
N ARG A 213 -20.57 2.97 -5.46
CA ARG A 213 -20.42 2.11 -6.65
C ARG A 213 -21.39 0.93 -6.56
N SER A 214 -21.94 0.55 -7.70
CA SER A 214 -22.64 -0.71 -7.87
C SER A 214 -21.65 -1.75 -8.37
N GLY A 215 -21.72 -2.96 -7.82
CA GLY A 215 -20.81 -4.06 -8.14
C GLY A 215 -20.42 -4.84 -6.89
N ASN A 216 -20.15 -6.12 -7.08
CA ASN A 216 -19.73 -7.06 -6.04
C ASN A 216 -18.30 -7.58 -6.28
N LEU A 217 -17.58 -7.08 -7.29
CA LEU A 217 -16.16 -7.35 -7.51
C LEU A 217 -15.38 -6.03 -7.58
N TRP A 218 -14.36 -5.91 -6.72
CA TRP A 218 -13.42 -4.80 -6.68
C TRP A 218 -12.05 -5.28 -7.13
N THR A 219 -11.64 -4.88 -8.34
CA THR A 219 -10.28 -5.14 -8.83
C THR A 219 -9.36 -4.04 -8.34
N VAL A 220 -8.40 -4.40 -7.49
CA VAL A 220 -7.65 -3.43 -6.69
C VAL A 220 -6.38 -2.98 -7.41
N PHE A 221 -5.49 -3.91 -7.71
CA PHE A 221 -4.22 -3.64 -8.36
C PHE A 221 -3.74 -4.83 -9.18
N ARG A 222 -2.79 -4.55 -10.07
CA ARG A 222 -1.95 -5.53 -10.74
C ARG A 222 -0.49 -5.32 -10.40
N MET A 223 0.25 -6.41 -10.23
CA MET A 223 1.71 -6.43 -10.29
C MET A 223 2.14 -7.08 -11.61
N THR A 224 2.90 -6.37 -12.44
CA THR A 224 3.32 -6.85 -13.78
C THR A 224 4.41 -7.91 -13.71
N GLY A 225 4.76 -8.52 -14.85
CA GLY A 225 5.84 -9.49 -14.98
C GLY A 225 7.19 -8.98 -14.46
N ASN A 226 7.44 -7.68 -14.60
CA ASN A 226 8.64 -6.98 -14.10
C ASN A 226 8.51 -6.47 -12.66
N GLY A 227 7.37 -6.71 -12.01
CA GLY A 227 7.08 -6.35 -10.62
C GLY A 227 6.68 -4.88 -10.41
N ASP A 228 6.22 -4.19 -11.45
CA ASP A 228 5.61 -2.87 -11.30
C ASP A 228 4.19 -2.98 -10.76
N PHE A 229 3.83 -2.12 -9.80
CA PHE A 229 2.46 -1.98 -9.32
C PHE A 229 1.69 -0.98 -10.18
N GLN A 230 0.53 -1.43 -10.66
CA GLN A 230 -0.43 -0.63 -11.40
C GLN A 230 -1.74 -0.60 -10.64
N ASP A 231 -2.18 0.60 -10.29
CA ASP A 231 -3.38 0.85 -9.52
C ASP A 231 -4.60 0.75 -10.44
N ILE A 232 -5.51 -0.19 -10.18
CA ILE A 232 -6.70 -0.42 -11.01
C ILE A 232 -7.92 0.22 -10.35
N ASN A 233 -8.22 -0.20 -9.12
CA ASN A 233 -9.25 0.36 -8.26
C ASN A 233 -10.63 0.53 -8.92
N THR A 234 -11.11 -0.50 -9.63
CA THR A 234 -12.39 -0.47 -10.38
C THR A 234 -13.39 -1.49 -9.85
N PHE A 235 -14.67 -1.25 -10.16
CA PHE A 235 -15.79 -2.11 -9.79
C PHE A 235 -16.39 -2.78 -11.02
N SER A 236 -16.78 -4.03 -10.88
CA SER A 236 -17.68 -4.73 -11.78
C SER A 236 -18.78 -5.45 -10.99
N GLY A 237 -19.91 -5.68 -11.64
CA GLY A 237 -20.95 -6.56 -11.15
C GLY A 237 -20.83 -7.90 -11.84
N VAL A 238 -20.60 -8.97 -11.09
CA VAL A 238 -20.41 -10.33 -11.60
C VAL A 238 -21.42 -11.27 -10.94
N ASN A 239 -21.87 -12.27 -11.67
CA ASN A 239 -22.72 -13.34 -11.14
C ASN A 239 -21.99 -14.66 -11.36
N VAL A 240 -20.91 -14.84 -10.61
CA VAL A 240 -19.99 -15.96 -10.78
C VAL A 240 -19.71 -16.60 -9.42
N HIS A 241 -19.52 -17.92 -9.43
CA HIS A 241 -18.94 -18.62 -8.29
C HIS A 241 -17.55 -18.03 -7.98
N PRO A 242 -17.10 -17.93 -6.71
CA PRO A 242 -15.77 -17.41 -6.36
C PRO A 242 -14.61 -18.06 -7.12
N ALA A 243 -14.68 -19.38 -7.35
CA ALA A 243 -13.74 -20.12 -8.19
C ALA A 243 -13.56 -19.53 -9.61
N ASN A 244 -14.59 -18.86 -10.14
CA ASN A 244 -14.63 -18.29 -11.48
C ASN A 244 -14.30 -16.79 -11.52
N VAL A 245 -14.04 -16.12 -10.38
CA VAL A 245 -13.59 -14.72 -10.33
C VAL A 245 -12.32 -14.53 -11.17
N LEU A 246 -11.47 -15.55 -11.24
CA LEU A 246 -10.27 -15.52 -12.09
C LEU A 246 -10.58 -15.22 -13.56
N ASN A 247 -11.73 -15.69 -14.09
CA ASN A 247 -12.09 -15.49 -15.50
C ASN A 247 -12.37 -14.01 -15.79
N GLU A 248 -12.98 -13.31 -14.83
CA GLU A 248 -13.36 -11.90 -14.94
C GLU A 248 -12.14 -10.97 -14.97
N VAL A 249 -11.05 -11.36 -14.30
CA VAL A 249 -9.84 -10.54 -14.16
C VAL A 249 -8.64 -11.05 -14.94
N SER A 250 -8.70 -12.28 -15.49
CA SER A 250 -7.60 -12.88 -16.26
C SER A 250 -7.08 -12.05 -17.44
N PRO A 251 -7.88 -11.22 -18.16
CA PRO A 251 -7.32 -10.35 -19.19
C PRO A 251 -6.26 -9.39 -18.64
N LEU A 252 -6.37 -9.01 -17.37
CA LEU A 252 -5.39 -8.14 -16.70
C LEU A 252 -4.07 -8.87 -16.43
N LEU A 253 -3.95 -10.18 -16.61
CA LEU A 253 -2.65 -10.87 -16.55
C LEU A 253 -1.76 -10.55 -17.76
N ASP A 254 -2.31 -10.03 -18.86
CA ASP A 254 -1.51 -9.52 -19.98
C ASP A 254 -1.04 -8.08 -19.69
N ASP A 255 0.27 -7.92 -19.49
CA ASP A 255 0.91 -6.62 -19.25
C ASP A 255 0.66 -5.59 -20.37
N LYS A 256 0.22 -6.02 -21.56
CA LYS A 256 -0.16 -5.12 -22.66
C LYS A 256 -1.51 -4.44 -22.45
N VAL A 257 -2.36 -4.97 -21.57
CA VAL A 257 -3.62 -4.31 -21.22
C VAL A 257 -3.29 -3.03 -20.46
N ALA A 258 -3.63 -1.89 -21.06
CA ALA A 258 -3.37 -0.59 -20.48
C ALA A 258 -4.29 -0.33 -19.29
N ILE A 259 -3.70 0.16 -18.19
CA ILE A 259 -4.44 0.67 -17.03
C ILE A 259 -4.43 2.19 -17.11
N ALA A 260 -5.58 2.81 -16.90
CA ALA A 260 -5.70 4.27 -16.99
C ALA A 260 -4.88 4.95 -15.89
N GLU A 261 -3.94 5.81 -16.26
CA GLU A 261 -3.21 6.65 -15.31
C GLU A 261 -4.00 7.94 -15.02
N VAL A 262 -3.99 8.35 -13.75
CA VAL A 262 -4.57 9.63 -13.34
C VAL A 262 -3.63 10.76 -13.76
N ALA A 263 -4.15 11.72 -14.52
CA ALA A 263 -3.36 12.89 -14.94
C ALA A 263 -2.94 13.74 -13.72
N VAL A 264 -1.64 13.97 -13.58
CA VAL A 264 -1.06 14.82 -12.53
C VAL A 264 -0.93 16.26 -13.01
N SER A 265 -1.44 17.22 -12.24
CA SER A 265 -1.40 18.65 -12.59
C SER A 265 0.03 19.19 -12.70
N SER A 266 0.25 20.21 -13.52
CA SER A 266 1.58 20.83 -13.69
C SER A 266 2.15 21.36 -12.37
N THR A 267 1.29 21.88 -11.49
CA THR A 267 1.66 22.31 -10.13
C THR A 267 2.15 21.14 -9.29
N ALA A 268 1.39 20.03 -9.24
CA ALA A 268 1.79 18.85 -8.48
C ALA A 268 3.11 18.24 -9.02
N GLN A 269 3.31 18.26 -10.34
CA GLN A 269 4.58 17.88 -10.94
C GLN A 269 5.75 18.79 -10.51
N ALA A 270 5.52 20.11 -10.40
CA ALA A 270 6.54 21.06 -9.96
C ALA A 270 6.88 20.88 -8.48
N ASP A 271 5.87 20.71 -7.63
CA ASP A 271 6.04 20.48 -6.19
C ASP A 271 6.76 19.15 -5.92
N ALA A 272 6.42 18.09 -6.66
CA ALA A 272 7.12 16.81 -6.60
C ALA A 272 8.61 16.94 -6.94
N ARG A 273 8.96 17.72 -7.99
CA ARG A 273 10.36 18.02 -8.34
C ARG A 273 11.08 18.75 -7.21
N ALA A 274 10.43 19.75 -6.61
CA ALA A 274 11.02 20.51 -5.50
C ALA A 274 11.28 19.62 -4.28
N LEU A 275 10.34 18.73 -3.94
CA LEU A 275 10.51 17.75 -2.87
C LEU A 275 11.65 16.77 -3.16
N ASN A 276 11.75 16.27 -4.40
CA ASN A 276 12.85 15.39 -4.79
C ASN A 276 14.23 16.08 -4.63
N VAL A 277 14.37 17.35 -5.01
CA VAL A 277 15.62 18.10 -4.80
C VAL A 277 15.97 18.20 -3.31
N LYS A 278 14.99 18.46 -2.45
CA LYS A 278 15.20 18.46 -0.99
C LYS A 278 15.61 17.07 -0.49
N GLY A 279 14.97 16.01 -1.00
CA GLY A 279 15.30 14.61 -0.66
C GLY A 279 16.72 14.24 -1.05
N GLU A 280 17.21 14.70 -2.20
CA GLU A 280 18.60 14.52 -2.65
C GLU A 280 19.60 15.26 -1.74
N ALA A 281 19.25 16.46 -1.29
CA ALA A 281 20.08 17.21 -0.34
C ALA A 281 20.19 16.48 1.00
N ALA A 282 19.07 15.97 1.54
CA ALA A 282 19.05 15.16 2.75
C ALA A 282 19.87 13.85 2.59
N TYR A 283 19.73 13.16 1.45
CA TYR A 283 20.51 11.96 1.14
C TYR A 283 22.03 12.23 1.16
N LYS A 284 22.46 13.34 0.55
CA LYS A 284 23.86 13.77 0.53
C LYS A 284 24.38 14.15 1.92
N ALA A 285 23.51 14.72 2.77
CA ALA A 285 23.81 15.00 4.17
C ALA A 285 23.87 13.74 5.05
N GLY A 286 23.44 12.58 4.54
CA GLY A 286 23.39 11.33 5.28
C GLY A 286 22.11 11.13 6.10
N ASP A 287 21.17 12.07 6.03
CA ASP A 287 19.85 11.97 6.67
C ASP A 287 18.91 11.11 5.81
N LEU A 288 19.04 9.80 5.99
CA LEU A 288 18.30 8.81 5.18
C LEU A 288 16.80 8.82 5.49
N GLU A 289 16.42 9.04 6.75
CA GLU A 289 15.00 9.06 7.17
C GLU A 289 14.27 10.23 6.51
N GLN A 290 14.83 11.44 6.62
CA GLN A 290 14.25 12.62 5.99
C GLN A 290 14.26 12.52 4.46
N SER A 291 15.32 11.94 3.88
CA SER A 291 15.41 11.71 2.44
C SER A 291 14.29 10.80 1.92
N ILE A 292 14.09 9.64 2.58
CA ILE A 292 13.01 8.70 2.26
C ILE A 292 11.66 9.40 2.38
N ALA A 293 11.42 10.15 3.46
CA ALA A 293 10.17 10.87 3.66
C ALA A 293 9.89 11.88 2.53
N LEU A 294 10.89 12.65 2.11
CA LEU A 294 10.76 13.64 1.04
C LEU A 294 10.51 13.00 -0.34
N PHE A 295 11.19 11.90 -0.65
CA PHE A 295 10.93 11.16 -1.90
C PHE A 295 9.53 10.54 -1.92
N ARG A 296 9.05 10.00 -0.78
CA ARG A 296 7.68 9.50 -0.66
C ARG A 296 6.66 10.62 -0.88
N GLN A 297 6.85 11.79 -0.27
CA GLN A 297 5.98 12.95 -0.51
C GLN A 297 5.99 13.38 -1.99
N ALA A 298 7.16 13.35 -2.66
CA ALA A 298 7.24 13.64 -4.09
C ALA A 298 6.41 12.65 -4.93
N ILE A 299 6.47 11.36 -4.58
CA ILE A 299 5.70 10.30 -5.22
C ILE A 299 4.20 10.43 -4.95
N ASP A 300 3.81 10.83 -3.74
CA ASP A 300 2.41 11.06 -3.39
C ASP A 300 1.79 12.21 -4.20
N LEU A 301 2.59 13.22 -4.58
CA LEU A 301 2.17 14.31 -5.47
C LEU A 301 2.21 13.92 -6.95
N ASN A 302 3.19 13.11 -7.36
CA ASN A 302 3.35 12.67 -8.74
C ASN A 302 3.82 11.20 -8.78
N ASN A 303 2.87 10.29 -8.85
CA ASN A 303 3.12 8.85 -8.86
C ASN A 303 3.81 8.34 -10.14
N SER A 304 3.91 9.17 -11.17
CA SER A 304 4.64 8.90 -12.42
C SER A 304 6.03 9.57 -12.45
N PHE A 305 6.52 10.09 -11.33
CA PHE A 305 7.84 10.73 -11.26
C PHE A 305 9.00 9.72 -11.09
N GLY A 306 9.45 9.13 -12.19
CA GLY A 306 10.47 8.06 -12.19
C GLY A 306 11.78 8.39 -11.45
N GLN A 307 12.27 9.64 -11.50
CA GLN A 307 13.50 10.03 -10.79
C GLN A 307 13.35 9.94 -9.26
N ALA A 308 12.18 10.30 -8.71
CA ALA A 308 11.94 10.17 -7.27
C ALA A 308 11.97 8.71 -6.82
N TYR A 309 11.46 7.78 -7.65
CA TYR A 309 11.56 6.35 -7.39
C TYR A 309 13.01 5.83 -7.45
N SER A 310 13.80 6.24 -8.44
CA SER A 310 15.24 5.88 -8.49
C SER A 310 15.98 6.34 -7.25
N ASN A 311 15.74 7.59 -6.83
CA ASN A 311 16.36 8.17 -5.65
C ASN A 311 15.90 7.49 -4.35
N LEU A 312 14.61 7.16 -4.26
CA LEU A 312 14.05 6.39 -3.16
C LEU A 312 14.67 5.00 -3.06
N GLY A 313 14.89 4.33 -4.20
CA GLY A 313 15.57 3.03 -4.24
C GLY A 313 16.98 3.08 -3.68
N LEU A 314 17.75 4.12 -4.02
CA LEU A 314 19.09 4.35 -3.45
C LEU A 314 19.05 4.65 -1.94
N ALA A 315 18.10 5.48 -1.52
CA ALA A 315 17.91 5.81 -0.10
C ALA A 315 17.56 4.58 0.73
N TYR A 316 16.63 3.76 0.25
CA TYR A 316 16.27 2.50 0.88
C TYR A 316 17.43 1.51 0.93
N GLN A 317 18.17 1.34 -0.17
CA GLN A 317 19.33 0.45 -0.19
C GLN A 317 20.39 0.89 0.84
N LYS A 318 20.67 2.19 0.94
CA LYS A 318 21.62 2.73 1.92
C LYS A 318 21.12 2.60 3.36
N ALA A 319 19.80 2.60 3.57
CA ALA A 319 19.18 2.36 4.87
C ALA A 319 19.05 0.88 5.23
N GLY A 320 19.37 -0.04 4.31
CA GLY A 320 19.22 -1.50 4.51
C GLY A 320 17.82 -2.05 4.20
N ASN A 321 16.91 -1.21 3.69
CA ASN A 321 15.53 -1.60 3.35
C ASN A 321 15.50 -2.19 1.93
N THR A 322 16.02 -3.40 1.78
CA THR A 322 16.34 -3.98 0.46
C THR A 322 15.12 -4.36 -0.37
N ALA A 323 14.04 -4.87 0.25
CA ALA A 323 12.80 -5.19 -0.47
C ALA A 323 12.13 -3.92 -1.03
N GLU A 324 12.09 -2.85 -0.22
CA GLU A 324 11.58 -1.55 -0.63
C GLU A 324 12.43 -0.90 -1.72
N ALA A 325 13.75 -1.10 -1.67
CA ALA A 325 14.64 -0.65 -2.74
C ALA A 325 14.34 -1.36 -4.07
N ILE A 326 14.06 -2.67 -4.05
CA ILE A 326 13.65 -3.41 -5.27
C ILE A 326 12.35 -2.85 -5.82
N TRP A 327 11.34 -2.64 -4.98
CA TRP A 327 10.07 -2.05 -5.38
C TRP A 327 10.25 -0.67 -6.05
N ALA A 328 11.02 0.22 -5.42
CA ALA A 328 11.24 1.56 -5.95
C ALA A 328 12.00 1.52 -7.30
N ASN A 329 13.04 0.68 -7.42
CA ASN A 329 13.77 0.52 -8.68
C ASN A 329 12.89 -0.07 -9.80
N ARG A 330 11.99 -1.02 -9.49
CA ARG A 330 11.03 -1.55 -10.49
C ARG A 330 10.10 -0.47 -11.01
N LYS A 331 9.60 0.40 -10.13
CA LYS A 331 8.78 1.52 -10.56
C LYS A 331 9.57 2.52 -11.41
N ALA A 332 10.83 2.77 -11.08
CA ALA A 332 11.72 3.59 -11.90
C ALA A 332 11.96 2.99 -13.30
N VAL A 333 12.12 1.67 -13.42
CA VAL A 333 12.22 0.96 -14.70
C VAL A 333 10.96 1.16 -15.54
N ALA A 334 9.78 1.01 -14.93
CA ALA A 334 8.48 1.14 -15.60
C ALA A 334 8.24 2.57 -16.12
N LEU A 335 8.60 3.58 -15.32
CA LEU A 335 8.41 4.99 -15.65
C LEU A 335 9.50 5.59 -16.55
N ALA A 336 10.58 4.85 -16.81
CA ALA A 336 11.71 5.32 -17.61
C ALA A 336 11.25 5.69 -19.04
N SER A 337 11.44 6.94 -19.44
CA SER A 337 11.00 7.48 -20.72
C SER A 337 11.98 8.55 -21.27
N GLY A 338 11.83 8.88 -22.55
CA GLY A 338 12.68 9.86 -23.25
C GLY A 338 14.13 9.42 -23.42
N ASN A 339 15.02 10.38 -23.70
CA ASN A 339 16.43 10.13 -24.05
C ASN A 339 17.24 9.45 -22.94
N SER A 340 16.79 9.55 -21.68
CA SER A 340 17.47 8.95 -20.53
C SER A 340 16.94 7.56 -20.16
N ALA A 341 15.88 7.07 -20.82
CA ALA A 341 15.17 5.85 -20.43
C ALA A 341 16.11 4.65 -20.24
N ASN A 342 16.96 4.38 -21.23
CA ASN A 342 17.91 3.25 -21.18
C ASN A 342 18.92 3.40 -20.05
N THR A 343 19.33 4.62 -19.71
CA THR A 343 20.25 4.86 -18.59
C THR A 343 19.55 4.60 -17.26
N VAL A 344 18.31 5.06 -17.09
CA VAL A 344 17.50 4.84 -15.87
C VAL A 344 17.22 3.35 -15.68
N ARG A 345 16.82 2.64 -16.74
CA ARG A 345 16.58 1.19 -16.66
C ARG A 345 17.86 0.43 -16.34
N ALA A 346 18.97 0.74 -17.02
CA ALA A 346 20.26 0.10 -16.75
C ALA A 346 20.70 0.27 -15.29
N SER A 347 20.66 1.49 -14.75
CA SER A 347 21.05 1.74 -13.37
C SER A 347 20.11 1.05 -12.36
N SER A 348 18.80 1.05 -12.64
CA SER A 348 17.82 0.45 -11.73
C SER A 348 17.94 -1.07 -11.71
N TYR A 349 18.13 -1.71 -12.86
CA TYR A 349 18.42 -3.14 -12.94
C TYR A 349 19.73 -3.50 -12.25
N TYR A 350 20.78 -2.70 -12.42
CA TYR A 350 22.04 -2.89 -11.70
C TYR A 350 21.86 -2.82 -10.17
N ASN A 351 21.06 -1.85 -9.68
CA ASN A 351 20.77 -1.73 -8.25
C ASN A 351 20.01 -2.96 -7.73
N ILE A 352 18.99 -3.43 -8.46
CA ILE A 352 18.26 -4.66 -8.11
C ILE A 352 19.22 -5.87 -8.09
N ALA A 353 20.07 -6.01 -9.10
CA ALA A 353 21.05 -7.09 -9.18
C ALA A 353 22.01 -7.11 -7.99
N ARG A 354 22.50 -5.93 -7.57
CA ARG A 354 23.36 -5.76 -6.40
C ARG A 354 22.68 -6.20 -5.10
N ILE A 355 21.39 -5.92 -4.96
CA ILE A 355 20.60 -6.34 -3.80
C ILE A 355 20.49 -7.86 -3.76
N TYR A 356 20.15 -8.49 -4.89
CA TYR A 356 20.11 -9.96 -4.98
C TYR A 356 21.47 -10.62 -4.78
N GLU A 357 22.54 -10.04 -5.34
CA GLU A 357 23.90 -10.54 -5.16
C GLU A 357 24.31 -10.50 -3.68
N ASN A 358 24.01 -9.41 -2.98
CA ASN A 358 24.28 -9.29 -1.54
C ASN A 358 23.52 -10.31 -0.70
N ALA A 359 22.32 -10.71 -1.14
CA ALA A 359 21.52 -11.75 -0.50
C ALA A 359 21.88 -13.17 -0.94
N GLY A 360 22.91 -13.35 -1.80
CA GLY A 360 23.30 -14.66 -2.34
C GLY A 360 22.32 -15.26 -3.35
N GLN A 361 21.33 -14.49 -3.81
CA GLN A 361 20.35 -14.93 -4.81
C GLN A 361 20.94 -14.74 -6.22
N PHE A 362 22.00 -15.51 -6.53
CA PHE A 362 22.83 -15.30 -7.72
C PHE A 362 22.09 -15.44 -9.05
N SER A 363 21.10 -16.33 -9.15
CA SER A 363 20.28 -16.47 -10.37
C SER A 363 19.45 -15.21 -10.66
N ASP A 364 18.85 -14.62 -9.62
CA ASP A 364 18.08 -13.39 -9.74
C ASP A 364 19.02 -12.18 -9.99
N ALA A 365 20.18 -12.16 -9.33
CA ALA A 365 21.23 -11.15 -9.59
C ALA A 365 21.73 -11.19 -11.03
N LEU A 366 22.05 -12.39 -11.55
CA LEU A 366 22.53 -12.57 -12.92
C LEU A 366 21.53 -12.03 -13.93
N ARG A 367 20.25 -12.41 -13.80
CA ARG A 367 19.19 -11.93 -14.67
C ARG A 367 19.15 -10.40 -14.71
N HIS A 368 19.21 -9.75 -13.56
CA HIS A 368 19.15 -8.30 -13.50
C HIS A 368 20.42 -7.61 -14.01
N TYR A 369 21.61 -8.22 -13.89
CA TYR A 369 22.80 -7.69 -14.56
C TYR A 369 22.73 -7.81 -16.09
N GLU A 370 22.19 -8.92 -16.60
CA GLU A 370 21.96 -9.10 -18.04
C GLU A 370 20.95 -8.06 -18.56
N LEU A 371 19.83 -7.87 -17.85
CA LEU A 371 18.87 -6.80 -18.16
C LEU A 371 19.52 -5.40 -18.12
N ALA A 372 20.39 -5.12 -17.15
CA ALA A 372 21.10 -3.83 -17.10
C ALA A 372 21.98 -3.61 -18.35
N LYS A 373 22.71 -4.65 -18.77
CA LYS A 373 23.58 -4.63 -19.95
C LYS A 373 22.80 -4.47 -21.25
N GLU A 374 21.65 -5.14 -21.38
CA GLU A 374 20.75 -5.00 -22.54
C GLU A 374 20.29 -3.55 -22.74
N GLN A 375 20.04 -2.83 -21.65
CA GLN A 375 19.63 -1.43 -21.72
C GLN A 375 20.79 -0.51 -22.10
N LYS A 376 21.98 -0.73 -21.52
CA LYS A 376 23.17 0.09 -21.79
C LYS A 376 24.45 -0.68 -21.46
N ALA A 377 25.32 -0.89 -22.44
CA ALA A 377 26.59 -1.58 -22.19
C ALA A 377 27.49 -0.81 -21.20
N ASN A 378 28.09 -1.54 -20.25
CA ASN A 378 29.05 -1.02 -19.29
C ASN A 378 29.95 -2.17 -18.78
N PRO A 379 31.30 -2.04 -18.79
CA PRO A 379 32.22 -3.08 -18.31
C PRO A 379 31.97 -3.55 -16.86
N VAL A 380 31.37 -2.70 -16.03
CA VAL A 380 30.97 -3.06 -14.65
C VAL A 380 29.96 -4.20 -14.67
N TYR A 381 29.05 -4.23 -15.65
CA TYR A 381 28.04 -5.28 -15.76
C TYR A 381 28.67 -6.59 -16.23
N ASP A 382 29.61 -6.54 -17.16
CA ASP A 382 30.35 -7.73 -17.62
C ASP A 382 31.10 -8.40 -16.45
N THR A 383 31.84 -7.59 -15.69
CA THR A 383 32.57 -8.05 -14.51
C THR A 383 31.61 -8.64 -13.45
N ALA A 384 30.42 -8.04 -13.28
CA ALA A 384 29.43 -8.53 -12.35
C ALA A 384 28.79 -9.86 -12.81
N ILE A 385 28.46 -9.97 -14.10
CA ILE A 385 27.93 -11.19 -14.73
C ILE A 385 28.90 -12.34 -14.58
N GLU A 386 30.18 -12.13 -14.91
CA GLU A 386 31.22 -13.16 -14.74
C GLU A 386 31.36 -13.57 -13.28
N ARG A 387 31.34 -12.60 -12.36
CA ARG A 387 31.45 -12.87 -10.92
C ARG A 387 30.29 -13.73 -10.40
N VAL A 388 29.05 -13.46 -10.80
CA VAL A 388 27.88 -14.24 -10.32
C VAL A 388 27.69 -15.56 -11.07
N LYS A 389 28.14 -15.70 -12.32
CA LYS A 389 28.12 -16.98 -13.06
C LYS A 389 29.02 -18.06 -12.43
N ASN A 390 30.04 -17.63 -11.69
CA ASN A 390 31.01 -18.51 -11.04
C ASN A 390 30.65 -18.83 -9.57
N ARG A 391 29.43 -18.49 -9.12
CA ARG A 391 28.90 -18.76 -7.77
C ARG A 391 27.74 -19.73 -7.87
#